data_AF-A0A8T0ADH6-F1
#
_entry.id   AF-A0A8T0ADH6-F1
#
_cell.length_a   1.000
_cell.length_b   1.000
_cell.length_c   1.000
_cell.angle_alpha   90.00
_cell.angle_beta   90.00
_cell.angle_gamma   90.00
#
_symmetry.space_group_name_H-M   'P 1'
#
loop_
_entity.id
_entity.type
_entity.pdbx_description
1 polymer ?
#
loop_
_entity_poly.entity_id
_entity_poly.type
_entity_poly.pdbx_seq_one_letter_code
_entity_poly.pdbx_strand_id
1 'polypeptide(L)'
;MIFGGDLNTVMDPPLDRSNPRSLSRSKMAQALSTFFDQVGAVDLWRFLFPRSKAYSYFSQVRHSYSRIDYFFIDKSLLPSVEQIDYLPIKTYFEGNIQMEEILNAISLMQNKKNPGPDGYPMDFYKKFATKLAPILLDMFEDSFVRGRLPQTLNEANIILLLKPGKDNVKCNFYRPILLLNADTKILS
;
A
#
# COMPACT_ATOMS: atom_id res chain seq x y z
N MET A 1 1.59 15.17 -20.51
CA MET A 1 0.82 14.70 -19.33
C MET A 1 1.60 13.62 -18.60
N ILE A 2 1.55 13.59 -17.26
CA ILE A 2 2.12 12.53 -16.41
C ILE A 2 1.00 12.02 -15.51
N PHE A 3 0.79 10.71 -15.45
CA PHE A 3 -0.23 10.07 -14.63
C PHE A 3 0.37 8.83 -13.98
N GLY A 4 0.22 8.65 -12.67
CA GLY A 4 0.76 7.46 -12.01
C GLY A 4 0.15 7.20 -10.65
N GLY A 5 0.32 5.97 -10.18
CA GLY A 5 -0.16 5.50 -8.87
C GLY A 5 -0.68 4.06 -8.90
N ASP A 6 -1.31 3.67 -7.80
CA ASP A 6 -1.95 2.37 -7.62
C ASP A 6 -3.32 2.35 -8.32
N LEU A 7 -3.40 1.61 -9.44
CA LEU A 7 -4.64 1.47 -10.20
C LEU A 7 -5.47 0.26 -9.76
N ASN A 8 -4.97 -0.53 -8.81
CA ASN A 8 -5.59 -1.77 -8.32
C ASN A 8 -6.05 -2.72 -9.45
N THR A 9 -5.42 -2.61 -10.62
CA THR A 9 -5.87 -3.24 -11.86
C THR A 9 -4.67 -3.74 -12.63
N VAL A 10 -4.71 -5.00 -13.03
CA VAL A 10 -3.68 -5.58 -13.89
C VAL A 10 -4.00 -5.27 -15.37
N MET A 11 -3.08 -4.58 -16.05
CA MET A 11 -3.19 -4.16 -17.44
C MET A 11 -2.92 -5.29 -18.45
N ASP A 12 -1.93 -6.15 -18.18
CA ASP A 12 -1.57 -7.29 -19.04
C ASP A 12 -1.42 -8.58 -18.21
N PRO A 13 -2.47 -9.41 -18.05
CA PRO A 13 -2.41 -10.54 -17.12
C PRO A 13 -1.23 -11.53 -17.36
N PRO A 14 -0.87 -11.90 -18.60
CA PRO A 14 0.32 -12.72 -18.86
C PRO A 14 1.64 -12.13 -18.34
N LEU A 15 1.83 -10.82 -18.40
CA LEU A 15 3.08 -10.14 -18.05
C LEU A 15 3.09 -9.55 -16.64
N ASP A 16 1.93 -9.11 -16.16
CA ASP A 16 1.74 -8.37 -14.91
C ASP A 16 1.24 -9.27 -13.77
N ARG A 17 1.00 -10.57 -14.01
CA ARG A 17 0.78 -11.57 -12.94
C ARG A 17 1.80 -12.70 -13.03
N SER A 18 2.25 -13.12 -11.85
CA SER A 18 3.06 -14.34 -11.69
C SER A 18 2.27 -15.60 -12.04
N ASN A 19 1.00 -15.69 -11.60
CA ASN A 19 0.11 -16.82 -11.86
C ASN A 19 -1.28 -16.34 -12.32
N PRO A 20 -1.47 -15.98 -13.60
CA PRO A 20 -2.73 -15.47 -14.11
C PRO A 20 -3.80 -16.58 -14.24
N ARG A 21 -4.96 -16.39 -13.59
CA ARG A 21 -6.14 -17.27 -13.77
C ARG A 21 -6.85 -17.05 -15.10
N SER A 22 -6.71 -15.87 -15.68
CA SER A 22 -7.23 -15.51 -17.00
C SER A 22 -6.16 -14.73 -17.73
N LEU A 23 -6.05 -14.98 -19.03
CA LEU A 23 -5.18 -14.25 -19.95
C LEU A 23 -5.88 -12.99 -20.50
N SER A 24 -7.20 -12.88 -20.33
CA SER A 24 -7.97 -11.74 -20.82
C SER A 24 -7.88 -10.53 -19.87
N ARG A 25 -7.77 -9.33 -20.43
CA ARG A 25 -7.87 -8.07 -19.66
C ARG A 25 -9.23 -7.93 -18.99
N SER A 26 -9.23 -7.37 -17.78
CA SER A 26 -10.48 -6.97 -17.10
C SER A 26 -11.15 -5.80 -17.83
N LYS A 27 -12.44 -5.55 -17.59
CA LYS A 27 -13.15 -4.38 -18.14
C LYS A 27 -12.49 -3.05 -17.75
N MET A 28 -11.98 -2.97 -16.51
CA MET A 28 -11.25 -1.79 -16.04
C MET A 28 -9.94 -1.60 -16.82
N ALA A 29 -9.16 -2.67 -17.00
CA ALA A 29 -7.93 -2.61 -17.77
C ALA A 29 -8.16 -2.19 -19.23
N GLN A 30 -9.26 -2.67 -19.84
CA GLN A 30 -9.66 -2.24 -21.19
C GLN A 30 -10.00 -0.75 -21.23
N ALA A 31 -10.82 -0.26 -20.29
CA ALA A 31 -11.19 1.15 -20.22
C ALA A 31 -9.98 2.07 -20.00
N LEU A 32 -9.06 1.69 -19.10
CA LEU A 32 -7.82 2.41 -18.87
C LEU A 32 -6.92 2.42 -20.11
N SER A 33 -6.78 1.28 -20.79
CA SER A 33 -6.01 1.21 -22.04
C SER A 33 -6.56 2.18 -23.07
N THR A 34 -7.87 2.15 -23.31
CA THR A 34 -8.53 3.06 -24.26
C THR A 34 -8.34 4.53 -23.87
N PHE A 35 -8.46 4.86 -22.58
CA PHE A 35 -8.22 6.21 -22.10
C PHE A 35 -6.79 6.68 -22.38
N PHE A 36 -5.78 5.88 -22.03
CA PHE A 36 -4.37 6.24 -22.22
C PHE A 36 -3.99 6.32 -23.71
N ASP A 37 -4.58 5.45 -24.54
CA ASP A 37 -4.41 5.53 -26.00
C ASP A 37 -4.98 6.85 -26.56
N GLN A 38 -6.16 7.27 -26.10
CA GLN A 38 -6.80 8.52 -26.55
C GLN A 38 -6.02 9.77 -26.18
N VAL A 39 -5.45 9.81 -24.98
CA VAL A 39 -4.65 10.95 -24.48
C VAL A 39 -3.19 10.88 -24.92
N GLY A 40 -2.80 9.88 -25.72
CA GLY A 40 -1.44 9.73 -26.22
C GLY A 40 -0.40 9.38 -25.14
N ALA A 41 -0.83 8.80 -24.02
CA ALA A 41 0.04 8.40 -22.93
C ALA A 41 0.44 6.92 -23.06
N VAL A 42 1.60 6.56 -22.53
CA VAL A 42 2.16 5.21 -22.56
C VAL A 42 2.68 4.81 -21.20
N ASP A 43 2.47 3.55 -20.81
CA ASP A 43 3.13 2.94 -19.65
C ASP A 43 4.64 2.90 -19.91
N LEU A 44 5.38 3.75 -19.21
CA LEU A 44 6.80 3.99 -19.49
C LEU A 44 7.64 2.73 -19.27
N TRP A 45 7.35 1.96 -18.22
CA TRP A 45 8.08 0.72 -17.93
C TRP A 45 7.79 -0.35 -18.98
N ARG A 46 6.53 -0.56 -19.35
CA ARG A 46 6.18 -1.56 -20.37
C ARG A 46 6.70 -1.18 -21.75
N PHE A 47 6.80 0.12 -22.05
CA PHE A 47 7.40 0.61 -23.28
C PHE A 47 8.89 0.24 -23.39
N LEU A 48 9.66 0.47 -22.32
CA LEU A 48 11.10 0.17 -22.30
C LEU A 48 11.41 -1.33 -22.09
N PHE A 49 10.53 -2.05 -21.38
CA PHE A 49 10.69 -3.47 -21.09
C PHE A 49 9.44 -4.28 -21.49
N PRO A 50 9.20 -4.49 -22.80
CA PRO A 50 7.95 -5.07 -23.30
C PRO A 50 7.64 -6.47 -22.79
N ARG A 51 8.67 -7.25 -22.45
CA ARG A 51 8.53 -8.65 -22.00
C ARG A 51 8.94 -8.90 -20.56
N SER A 52 9.59 -7.94 -19.91
CA SER A 52 10.08 -8.13 -18.54
C SER A 52 8.92 -8.16 -17.56
N LYS A 53 9.00 -9.07 -16.58
CA LYS A 53 8.04 -9.12 -15.48
C LYS A 53 8.62 -8.37 -14.29
N ALA A 54 7.83 -7.45 -13.76
CA ALA A 54 8.11 -6.74 -12.51
C ALA A 54 6.78 -6.59 -11.76
N TYR A 55 6.82 -6.60 -10.43
CA TYR A 55 5.64 -6.65 -9.59
C TYR A 55 5.74 -5.63 -8.46
N SER A 56 4.61 -5.06 -8.06
CA SER A 56 4.48 -4.02 -7.03
C SER A 56 3.58 -4.43 -5.88
N TYR A 57 2.85 -5.54 -6.01
CA TYR A 57 1.99 -6.08 -4.98
C TYR A 57 2.15 -7.60 -4.81
N PHE A 58 2.22 -8.05 -3.55
CA PHE A 58 2.16 -9.46 -3.18
C PHE A 58 0.86 -9.78 -2.44
N SER A 59 0.11 -10.76 -2.94
CA SER A 59 -1.10 -11.26 -2.27
C SER A 59 -0.76 -12.46 -1.40
N GLN A 60 -0.79 -12.28 -0.07
CA GLN A 60 -0.61 -13.36 0.90
C GLN A 60 -1.62 -14.49 0.68
N VAL A 61 -2.91 -14.15 0.53
CA VAL A 61 -4.02 -15.11 0.34
C VAL A 61 -3.86 -15.97 -0.90
N ARG A 62 -3.26 -15.42 -1.97
CA ARG A 62 -3.13 -16.11 -3.26
C ARG A 62 -1.72 -16.59 -3.56
N HIS A 63 -0.76 -16.30 -2.67
CA HIS A 63 0.67 -16.48 -2.89
C HIS A 63 1.10 -16.05 -4.30
N SER A 64 0.65 -14.87 -4.73
CA SER A 64 0.82 -14.40 -6.11
C SER A 64 1.23 -12.94 -6.16
N TYR A 65 2.20 -12.64 -7.01
CA TYR A 65 2.64 -11.30 -7.34
C TYR A 65 1.83 -10.69 -8.48
N SER A 66 1.53 -9.39 -8.38
CA SER A 66 0.89 -8.59 -9.42
C SER A 66 1.57 -7.23 -9.59
N ARG A 67 1.58 -6.71 -10.81
CA ARG A 67 1.90 -5.32 -11.12
C ARG A 67 0.61 -4.51 -11.13
N ILE A 68 0.48 -3.53 -10.24
CA ILE A 68 -0.73 -2.68 -10.15
C ILE A 68 -0.42 -1.19 -10.01
N ASP A 69 0.82 -0.85 -9.70
CA ASP A 69 1.36 0.51 -9.77
C ASP A 69 1.95 0.81 -11.14
N TYR A 70 1.49 1.89 -11.75
CA TYR A 70 1.89 2.29 -13.10
C TYR A 70 2.27 3.77 -13.14
N PHE A 71 3.15 4.11 -14.07
CA PHE A 71 3.47 5.48 -14.47
C PHE A 71 3.29 5.60 -15.99
N PHE A 72 2.33 6.40 -16.38
CA PHE A 72 2.00 6.76 -17.76
C PHE A 72 2.51 8.16 -18.05
N ILE A 73 3.22 8.32 -19.17
CA ILE A 73 3.66 9.62 -19.65
C ILE A 73 3.19 9.84 -21.08
N ASP A 74 2.99 11.10 -21.44
CA ASP A 74 2.81 11.49 -22.83
C ASP A 74 4.01 11.06 -23.67
N LYS A 75 3.77 10.48 -24.84
CA LYS A 75 4.83 9.99 -25.73
C LYS A 75 5.84 11.07 -26.11
N SER A 76 5.44 12.33 -26.17
CA SER A 76 6.35 13.46 -26.45
C SER A 76 7.44 13.65 -25.38
N LEU A 77 7.22 13.14 -24.16
CA LEU A 77 8.16 13.23 -23.06
C LEU A 77 9.15 12.06 -22.99
N LEU A 78 9.00 11.03 -23.85
CA LEU A 78 9.91 9.88 -23.88
C LEU A 78 11.40 10.27 -24.02
N PRO A 79 11.79 11.24 -24.87
CA PRO A 79 13.19 11.65 -25.00
C PRO A 79 13.78 12.29 -23.74
N SER A 80 12.94 12.74 -22.80
CA SER A 80 13.36 13.37 -21.54
C SER A 80 13.50 12.36 -20.39
N VAL A 81 13.28 11.07 -20.63
CA VAL A 81 13.43 10.03 -19.62
C VAL A 81 14.88 9.55 -19.58
N GLU A 82 15.59 9.87 -18.50
CA GLU A 82 16.99 9.46 -18.32
C GLU A 82 17.11 8.08 -17.67
N GLN A 83 16.27 7.78 -16.68
CA GLN A 83 16.31 6.54 -15.90
C GLN A 83 14.90 6.10 -15.50
N ILE A 84 14.71 4.79 -15.42
CA ILE A 84 13.51 4.18 -14.86
C ILE A 84 13.89 2.93 -14.08
N ASP A 85 13.28 2.76 -12.90
CA ASP A 85 13.39 1.55 -12.10
C ASP A 85 12.02 1.12 -11.62
N TYR A 86 11.79 -0.19 -11.60
CA TYR A 86 10.63 -0.79 -10.95
C TYR A 86 11.13 -1.54 -9.72
N LEU A 87 11.13 -0.85 -8.58
CA LEU A 87 11.69 -1.38 -7.34
C LEU A 87 10.94 -2.67 -6.93
N PRO A 88 11.66 -3.74 -6.57
CA PRO A 88 11.02 -4.97 -6.12
C PRO A 88 10.20 -4.71 -4.86
N ILE A 89 9.08 -5.42 -4.73
CA ILE A 89 8.34 -5.48 -3.47
C ILE A 89 9.33 -5.95 -2.41
N LYS A 90 9.66 -5.06 -1.46
CA LYS A 90 10.34 -5.46 -0.23
C LYS A 90 9.38 -6.41 0.51
N THR A 91 9.55 -7.70 0.27
CA THR A 91 8.73 -8.77 0.85
C THR A 91 9.21 -9.13 2.26
N TYR A 92 10.38 -8.61 2.64
CA TYR A 92 11.02 -8.78 3.94
C TYR A 92 11.71 -7.46 4.29
N PHE A 93 11.72 -7.10 5.58
CA PHE A 93 12.58 -6.04 6.08
C PHE A 93 14.03 -6.48 5.85
N GLU A 94 14.70 -5.88 4.87
CA GLU A 94 16.14 -6.07 4.70
C GLU A 94 16.85 -5.18 5.73
N GLY A 95 17.04 -5.71 6.93
CA GLY A 95 17.73 -5.03 8.03
C GLY A 95 16.96 -5.04 9.35
N ASN A 96 17.70 -4.88 10.44
CA ASN A 96 17.11 -4.63 11.76
C ASN A 96 16.49 -3.23 11.77
N ILE A 97 15.29 -3.09 12.36
CA ILE A 97 14.67 -1.79 12.58
C ILE A 97 15.63 -0.93 13.41
N GLN A 98 15.84 0.31 13.00
CA GLN A 98 16.68 1.27 13.72
C GLN A 98 15.84 2.27 14.51
N MET A 99 16.45 2.84 15.56
CA MET A 99 15.80 3.83 16.41
C MET A 99 15.33 5.06 15.61
N GLU A 100 16.14 5.49 14.65
CA GLU A 100 15.87 6.63 13.77
C GLU A 100 14.64 6.38 12.89
N GLU A 101 14.43 5.13 12.44
CA GLU A 101 13.29 4.77 11.61
C GLU A 101 11.98 4.91 12.40
N ILE A 102 11.97 4.45 13.66
CA ILE A 102 10.80 4.58 14.55
C ILE A 102 10.51 6.06 14.85
N LEU A 103 11.53 6.84 15.19
CA LEU A 103 11.37 8.27 15.48
C LEU A 103 10.85 9.03 14.24
N ASN A 104 11.40 8.71 13.06
CA ASN A 104 10.95 9.30 11.81
C ASN A 104 9.50 8.91 11.50
N ALA A 105 9.14 7.63 11.63
CA ALA A 105 7.78 7.15 11.43
C ALA A 105 6.78 7.87 12.34
N ILE A 106 7.08 8.00 13.64
CA ILE A 106 6.25 8.77 14.58
C ILE A 106 6.09 10.23 14.11
N SER A 107 7.17 10.86 13.62
CA SER A 107 7.14 12.27 13.21
C SER A 107 6.26 12.52 11.98
N LEU A 108 6.29 11.61 10.99
CA LEU A 108 5.60 11.73 9.71
C LEU A 108 4.08 11.48 9.81
N MET A 109 3.64 10.79 10.86
CA MET A 109 2.23 10.46 11.03
C MET A 109 1.33 11.68 11.23
N GLN A 110 0.09 11.56 10.76
CA GLN A 110 -0.90 12.63 10.89
C GLN A 110 -1.53 12.66 12.29
N ASN A 111 -1.64 13.85 12.87
CA ASN A 111 -2.29 14.08 14.15
C ASN A 111 -3.82 14.03 14.04
N LYS A 112 -4.53 14.05 15.18
CA LYS A 112 -6.00 14.15 15.27
C LYS A 112 -6.77 13.00 14.61
N LYS A 113 -6.13 11.83 14.45
CA LYS A 113 -6.81 10.59 14.10
C LYS A 113 -7.32 9.91 15.37
N ASN A 114 -8.44 9.21 15.26
CA ASN A 114 -9.01 8.45 16.37
C ASN A 114 -8.05 7.31 16.76
N PRO A 115 -7.84 7.08 18.08
CA PRO A 115 -6.99 6.00 18.56
C PRO A 115 -7.62 4.63 18.31
N GLY A 116 -6.82 3.58 18.45
CA GLY A 116 -7.30 2.20 18.47
C GLY A 116 -7.93 1.82 19.82
N PRO A 117 -8.14 0.52 20.07
CA PRO A 117 -8.63 0.01 21.36
C PRO A 117 -7.86 0.46 22.60
N ASP A 118 -6.56 0.76 22.46
CA ASP A 118 -5.69 1.20 23.57
C ASP A 118 -5.97 2.63 24.06
N GLY A 119 -6.68 3.44 23.27
CA GLY A 119 -6.99 4.83 23.58
C GLY A 119 -5.82 5.80 23.42
N TYR A 120 -4.64 5.39 22.94
CA TYR A 120 -3.48 6.27 22.78
C TYR A 120 -3.47 6.94 21.38
N PRO A 121 -3.71 8.25 21.28
CA PRO A 121 -3.72 8.94 19.98
C PRO A 121 -2.29 9.21 19.48
N MET A 122 -2.14 9.53 18.19
CA MET A 122 -0.83 9.87 17.62
C MET A 122 -0.12 11.04 18.33
N ASP A 123 -0.88 11.98 18.88
CA ASP A 123 -0.31 13.11 19.64
C ASP A 123 0.42 12.65 20.91
N PHE A 124 0.00 11.54 21.52
CA PHE A 124 0.71 10.91 22.64
C PHE A 124 2.08 10.38 22.18
N TYR A 125 2.11 9.63 21.08
CA TYR A 125 3.35 9.07 20.53
C TYR A 125 4.34 10.16 20.15
N LYS A 126 3.87 11.23 19.49
CA LYS A 126 4.74 12.37 19.14
C LYS A 126 5.29 13.08 20.37
N LYS A 127 4.46 13.28 21.40
CA LYS A 127 4.88 13.94 22.64
C LYS A 127 5.93 13.14 23.41
N PHE A 128 5.86 11.82 23.36
CA PHE A 128 6.74 10.92 24.11
C PHE A 128 7.67 10.09 23.23
N ALA A 129 7.91 10.50 21.99
CA ALA A 129 8.61 9.72 20.97
C ALA A 129 9.96 9.18 21.46
N THR A 130 10.78 10.03 22.07
CA THR A 130 12.11 9.65 22.58
C THR A 130 12.06 8.63 23.72
N LYS A 131 10.97 8.57 24.47
CA LYS A 131 10.78 7.60 25.57
C LYS A 131 10.16 6.29 25.07
N LEU A 132 9.29 6.37 24.07
CA LEU A 132 8.57 5.21 23.54
C LEU A 132 9.38 4.44 22.49
N ALA A 133 10.18 5.13 21.68
CA ALA A 133 10.95 4.52 20.61
C ALA A 133 11.85 3.34 21.06
N PRO A 134 12.60 3.39 22.19
CA PRO A 134 13.34 2.21 22.67
C PRO A 134 12.43 1.03 23.01
N ILE A 135 11.29 1.28 23.64
CA ILE A 135 10.33 0.23 24.04
C ILE A 135 9.69 -0.40 22.79
N LEU A 136 9.36 0.42 21.80
CA LEU A 136 8.82 -0.04 20.53
C LEU A 136 9.85 -0.86 19.74
N LEU A 137 11.12 -0.44 19.73
CA LEU A 137 12.18 -1.20 19.08
C LEU A 137 12.32 -2.59 19.70
N ASP A 138 12.47 -2.67 21.03
CA ASP A 138 12.60 -3.95 21.74
C ASP A 138 11.41 -4.88 21.42
N MET A 139 10.19 -4.33 21.41
CA MET A 139 8.98 -5.08 21.07
C MET A 139 9.00 -5.58 19.62
N PHE A 140 9.39 -4.75 18.66
CA PHE A 140 9.46 -5.14 17.25
C PHE A 140 10.53 -6.19 17.02
N GLU A 141 11.72 -6.03 17.60
CA GLU A 141 12.81 -7.01 17.50
C GLU A 141 12.40 -8.37 18.07
N ASP A 142 11.81 -8.42 19.26
CA ASP A 142 11.28 -9.67 19.83
C ASP A 142 10.20 -10.29 18.92
N SER A 143 9.34 -9.45 18.31
CA SER A 143 8.32 -9.91 17.37
C SER A 143 8.90 -10.53 16.10
N PHE A 144 9.99 -9.95 15.56
CA PHE A 144 10.71 -10.50 14.42
C PHE A 144 11.36 -11.84 14.77
N VAL A 145 12.05 -11.93 15.92
CA VAL A 145 12.70 -13.16 16.38
C VAL A 145 11.68 -14.29 16.58
N ARG A 146 10.50 -13.97 17.12
CA ARG A 146 9.43 -14.96 17.35
C ARG A 146 8.55 -15.22 16.12
N GLY A 147 8.67 -14.41 15.07
CA GLY A 147 7.80 -14.46 13.90
C GLY A 147 6.32 -14.15 14.19
N ARG A 148 6.01 -13.41 15.26
CA ARG A 148 4.63 -13.03 15.61
C ARG A 148 4.60 -11.69 16.33
N LEU A 149 3.60 -10.86 16.01
CA LEU A 149 3.33 -9.61 16.71
C LEU A 149 2.62 -9.87 18.06
N PRO A 150 2.70 -8.93 19.03
CA PRO A 150 1.88 -8.99 20.23
C PRO A 150 0.40 -9.00 19.87
N GLN A 151 -0.42 -9.67 20.68
CA GLN A 151 -1.84 -9.84 20.40
C GLN A 151 -2.55 -8.49 20.25
N THR A 152 -2.21 -7.50 21.06
CA THR A 152 -2.79 -6.15 21.06
C THR A 152 -2.58 -5.40 19.75
N LEU A 153 -1.52 -5.69 18.99
CA LEU A 153 -1.29 -5.09 17.65
C LEU A 153 -2.21 -5.68 16.58
N ASN A 154 -2.91 -6.78 16.87
CA ASN A 154 -3.89 -7.39 15.98
C ASN A 154 -5.34 -7.01 16.32
N GLU A 155 -5.53 -6.11 17.30
CA GLU A 155 -6.84 -5.66 17.75
C GLU A 155 -7.24 -4.33 17.09
N ALA A 156 -8.54 -4.17 16.80
CA ALA A 156 -9.08 -2.96 16.20
C ALA A 156 -10.51 -2.71 16.65
N ASN A 157 -10.89 -1.44 16.80
CA ASN A 157 -12.30 -1.08 16.94
C ASN A 157 -12.94 -1.01 15.55
N ILE A 158 -14.03 -1.75 15.32
CA ILE A 158 -14.80 -1.70 14.08
C ILE A 158 -15.90 -0.66 14.21
N ILE A 159 -15.88 0.35 13.35
CA ILE A 159 -16.95 1.35 13.25
C ILE A 159 -17.64 1.20 11.89
N LEU A 160 -18.97 1.19 11.90
CA LEU A 160 -19.78 1.15 10.68
C LEU A 160 -20.26 2.55 10.32
N LEU A 161 -19.79 3.08 9.19
CA LEU A 161 -20.28 4.36 8.65
C LEU A 161 -21.31 4.14 7.55
N LEU A 162 -22.50 4.73 7.71
CA LEU A 162 -23.54 4.65 6.70
C LEU A 162 -23.17 5.48 5.45
N LYS A 163 -23.34 4.90 4.26
CA LYS A 163 -23.13 5.61 2.98
C LYS A 163 -24.13 6.77 2.85
N PRO A 164 -23.72 7.94 2.33
CA PRO A 164 -24.60 9.09 2.17
C PRO A 164 -25.89 8.76 1.40
N GLY A 165 -27.04 9.22 1.90
CA GLY A 165 -28.34 9.05 1.26
C GLY A 165 -28.89 7.61 1.25
N LYS A 166 -28.36 6.71 2.08
CA LYS A 166 -28.87 5.35 2.25
C LYS A 166 -29.57 5.19 3.61
N ASP A 167 -30.48 4.21 3.68
CA ASP A 167 -31.14 3.84 4.94
C ASP A 167 -30.24 2.94 5.82
N ASN A 168 -30.60 2.80 7.09
CA ASN A 168 -29.88 2.00 8.07
C ASN A 168 -30.30 0.52 8.08
N VAL A 169 -31.06 0.06 7.07
CA VAL A 169 -31.70 -1.27 7.10
C VAL A 169 -30.78 -2.33 6.49
N LYS A 170 -30.02 -1.99 5.44
CA LYS A 170 -29.18 -2.96 4.72
C LYS A 170 -27.70 -2.85 5.11
N CYS A 171 -27.10 -3.97 5.49
CA CYS A 171 -25.69 -4.05 5.86
C CYS A 171 -24.73 -3.55 4.75
N ASN A 172 -25.03 -3.81 3.47
CA ASN A 172 -24.22 -3.37 2.32
C ASN A 172 -24.15 -1.84 2.15
N PHE A 173 -24.99 -1.09 2.86
CA PHE A 173 -24.95 0.37 2.88
C PHE A 173 -23.94 0.94 3.87
N TYR A 174 -23.33 0.11 4.71
CA TYR A 174 -22.28 0.53 5.62
C TYR A 174 -20.89 0.36 5.01
N ARG A 175 -19.96 1.22 5.41
CA ARG A 175 -18.53 1.10 5.19
C ARG A 175 -17.90 0.74 6.54
N PRO A 176 -17.28 -0.44 6.70
CA PRO A 176 -16.52 -0.75 7.89
C PRO A 176 -15.23 0.08 7.90
N ILE A 177 -14.91 0.67 9.04
CA ILE A 177 -13.63 1.33 9.33
C ILE A 177 -13.00 0.62 10.52
N LEU A 178 -11.75 0.22 10.35
CA LEU A 178 -10.92 -0.35 11.41
C LEU A 178 -10.07 0.75 12.05
N LEU A 179 -10.26 0.99 13.34
CA LEU A 179 -9.36 1.83 14.13
C LEU A 179 -8.30 0.93 14.76
N LEU A 180 -7.14 0.85 14.11
CA LEU A 180 -5.95 0.18 14.62
C LEU A 180 -5.21 1.06 15.63
N ASN A 181 -4.54 0.43 16.60
CA ASN A 181 -3.60 1.08 17.51
C ASN A 181 -2.50 1.80 16.71
N ALA A 182 -1.97 2.87 17.29
CA ALA A 182 -1.01 3.73 16.63
C ALA A 182 0.34 3.03 16.41
N ASP A 183 0.78 2.22 17.37
CA ASP A 183 1.98 1.39 17.29
C ASP A 183 2.01 0.44 16.09
N THR A 184 0.86 -0.13 15.73
CA THR A 184 0.71 -1.01 14.55
C THR A 184 1.00 -0.25 13.27
N LYS A 185 0.63 1.03 13.21
CA LYS A 185 0.89 1.90 12.06
C LYS A 185 2.34 2.34 11.99
N ILE A 186 3.07 2.36 13.12
CA ILE A 186 4.48 2.78 13.16
C ILE A 186 5.34 1.73 12.45
N LEU A 187 4.91 0.47 12.50
CA LEU A 187 5.54 -0.66 11.83
C LEU A 187 5.16 -0.79 10.34
N SER A 188 4.06 -0.16 9.89
CA SER A 188 3.44 -0.39 8.57
C SER A 188 3.97 0.51 7.46
#